data_AF-A0A1Y6MN62-F1
#
_entry.id   AF-A0A1Y6MN62-F1
#
_cell.length_a   1.000
_cell.length_b   1.000
_cell.length_c   1.000
_cell.angle_alpha   90.00
_cell.angle_beta   90.00
_cell.angle_gamma   90.00
#
_symmetry.space_group_name_H-M   'P 1'
#
loop_
_entity.id
_entity.type
_entity.pdbx_description
1 polymer ?
#
loop_
_entity_poly.entity_id
_entity_poly.type
_entity_poly.pdbx_seq_one_letter_code
_entity_poly.pdbx_strand_id
1 'polypeptide(L)'
;MKVLAITSCPSGVAHTYMAAEALEVAAKAKGWDVKVETQGSIGIENEITMSDVADADIVILTKDIAIKNEERFAGKKIVRVGVADAVKKAPQIMDKIEAHLAQA
;
A
#
# COMPACT_ATOMS: atom_id res chain seq x y z
N MET A 1 -1.29 -6.19 -13.20
CA MET A 1 -1.95 -6.06 -11.89
C MET A 1 -1.63 -4.69 -11.35
N LYS A 2 -2.65 -3.94 -10.93
CA LYS A 2 -2.49 -2.63 -10.31
C LYS A 2 -2.67 -2.73 -8.80
N VAL A 3 -1.60 -2.39 -8.09
CA VAL A 3 -1.53 -2.41 -6.63
C VAL A 3 -1.48 -0.98 -6.12
N LEU A 4 -2.43 -0.64 -5.27
CA LEU A 4 -2.36 0.59 -4.51
C LEU A 4 -1.82 0.28 -3.13
N ALA A 5 -0.98 1.16 -2.58
CA ALA A 5 -0.57 1.06 -1.20
C ALA A 5 -0.68 2.41 -0.50
N ILE A 6 -1.05 2.40 0.78
CA ILE A 6 -1.09 3.59 1.61
C ILE A 6 -0.28 3.32 2.86
N THR A 7 0.79 4.09 3.01
CA THR A 7 1.73 3.99 4.12
C THR A 7 1.55 5.17 5.04
N SER A 8 1.52 4.91 6.35
CA SER A 8 1.22 5.92 7.34
C SER A 8 1.85 5.58 8.69
N CYS A 9 2.63 6.49 9.24
CA CYS A 9 3.37 6.29 10.48
C CYS A 9 3.27 7.53 11.40
N PRO A 10 2.91 7.35 12.69
CA PRO A 10 2.78 8.49 13.60
C PRO A 10 4.13 9.05 14.04
N SER A 11 5.18 8.21 14.04
CA SER A 11 6.52 8.58 14.51
C SER A 11 7.30 9.45 13.53
N GLY A 12 6.84 9.58 12.28
CA GLY A 12 7.46 10.44 11.27
C GLY A 12 7.50 9.83 9.88
N VAL A 13 8.09 10.57 8.94
CA VAL A 13 8.07 10.26 7.51
C VAL A 13 9.05 9.17 7.08
N ALA A 14 10.09 8.91 7.86
CA ALA A 14 11.14 7.97 7.50
C ALA A 14 10.60 6.56 7.23
N HIS A 15 9.86 5.98 8.19
CA HIS A 15 9.29 4.65 8.00
C HIS A 15 8.19 4.61 6.94
N THR A 16 7.48 5.73 6.74
CA THR A 16 6.48 5.88 5.68
C THR A 16 7.14 5.74 4.31
N TYR A 17 8.19 6.49 4.03
CA TYR A 17 8.92 6.39 2.77
C TYR A 17 9.64 5.06 2.60
N MET A 18 10.25 4.52 3.65
CA MET A 18 10.89 3.21 3.58
C MET A 18 9.89 2.11 3.24
N ALA A 19 8.67 2.18 3.79
CA ALA A 19 7.62 1.23 3.48
C ALA A 19 7.16 1.39 2.03
N ALA A 20 7.03 2.64 1.56
CA ALA A 20 6.63 2.92 0.19
C ALA A 20 7.65 2.39 -0.82
N GLU A 21 8.93 2.71 -0.64
CA GLU A 21 10.00 2.25 -1.52
C GLU A 21 10.10 0.71 -1.53
N ALA A 22 10.02 0.07 -0.36
CA ALA A 22 10.07 -1.38 -0.26
C ALA A 22 8.91 -2.06 -1.02
N LEU A 23 7.69 -1.52 -0.91
CA LEU A 23 6.53 -2.00 -1.65
C LEU A 23 6.68 -1.75 -3.15
N GLU A 24 7.18 -0.58 -3.56
CA GLU A 24 7.42 -0.27 -4.96
C GLU A 24 8.41 -1.23 -5.61
N VAL A 25 9.55 -1.47 -4.94
CA VAL A 25 10.58 -2.40 -5.40
C VAL A 25 10.05 -3.82 -5.49
N ALA A 26 9.30 -4.28 -4.48
CA ALA A 26 8.73 -5.62 -4.47
C ALA A 26 7.68 -5.82 -5.60
N ALA A 27 6.83 -4.83 -5.86
CA ALA A 27 5.84 -4.94 -6.94
C ALA A 27 6.52 -4.86 -8.33
N LYS A 28 7.49 -3.94 -8.50
CA LYS A 28 8.28 -3.85 -9.74
C LYS A 28 9.03 -5.15 -10.03
N ALA A 29 9.56 -5.82 -9.01
CA ALA A 29 10.20 -7.13 -9.17
C ALA A 29 9.25 -8.23 -9.70
N LYS A 30 7.95 -8.11 -9.42
CA LYS A 30 6.88 -8.98 -9.96
C LYS A 30 6.31 -8.48 -11.30
N GLY A 31 6.75 -7.32 -11.79
CA GLY A 31 6.21 -6.68 -13.00
C GLY A 31 4.81 -6.08 -12.81
N TRP A 32 4.46 -5.69 -11.58
CA TRP A 32 3.18 -5.08 -11.26
C TRP A 32 3.28 -3.55 -11.25
N ASP A 33 2.17 -2.90 -11.59
CA ASP A 33 2.05 -1.45 -11.48
C ASP A 33 1.65 -1.11 -10.04
N VAL A 34 2.43 -0.25 -9.39
CA VAL A 34 2.26 0.06 -7.98
C VAL A 34 2.26 1.56 -7.77
N LYS A 35 1.28 2.04 -7.02
CA LYS A 35 1.18 3.45 -6.62
C LYS A 35 1.06 3.51 -5.12
N VAL A 36 2.01 4.19 -4.48
CA VAL A 36 2.06 4.31 -3.03
C VAL A 36 1.77 5.73 -2.59
N GLU A 37 0.70 5.90 -1.83
CA GLU A 37 0.39 7.13 -1.11
C GLU A 37 1.09 7.10 0.25
N THR A 38 1.72 8.22 0.60
CA THR A 38 2.44 8.39 1.86
C THR A 38 1.71 9.43 2.69
N GLN A 39 1.20 9.02 3.85
CA GLN A 39 0.52 9.89 4.81
C GLN A 39 1.42 10.08 6.03
N GLY A 40 2.03 11.25 6.16
CA GLY A 40 2.93 11.57 7.27
C GLY A 40 2.53 12.84 8.01
N SER A 41 3.36 13.24 8.97
CA SER A 41 3.18 14.48 9.73
C SER A 41 3.24 15.74 8.85
N ILE A 42 3.87 15.64 7.68
CA ILE A 42 3.97 16.70 6.66
C ILE A 42 2.73 16.78 5.76
N GLY A 43 1.87 15.77 5.75
CA GLY A 43 0.69 15.71 4.88
C GLY A 43 0.56 14.41 4.09
N ILE A 44 -0.30 14.44 3.07
CA ILE A 44 -0.50 13.36 2.11
C ILE A 44 0.33 13.69 0.87
N GLU A 45 1.18 12.77 0.46
CA GLU A 45 1.93 12.84 -0.79
C GLU A 45 1.58 11.64 -1.68
N ASN A 46 1.72 11.83 -2.99
CA ASN A 46 1.31 10.85 -4.00
C ASN A 46 -0.14 10.40 -3.83
N GLU A 47 -1.04 11.37 -3.62
CA GLU A 47 -2.45 11.09 -3.38
C GLU A 47 -3.03 10.20 -4.50
N ILE A 48 -3.70 9.13 -4.07
CA ILE A 48 -4.41 8.20 -4.91
C ILE A 48 -5.78 8.78 -5.23
N THR A 49 -6.06 8.89 -6.52
CA THR A 49 -7.33 9.40 -7.02
C THR A 49 -8.37 8.29 -7.12
N MET A 50 -9.65 8.66 -7.19
CA MET A 50 -10.74 7.68 -7.38
C MET A 50 -10.57 6.86 -8.67
N SER A 51 -9.97 7.42 -9.72
CA SER A 51 -9.64 6.66 -10.93
C SER A 51 -8.61 5.57 -10.66
N ASP A 52 -7.55 5.89 -9.91
CA ASP A 52 -6.57 4.89 -9.52
C ASP A 52 -7.23 3.75 -8.73
N VAL A 53 -8.15 4.08 -7.80
CA VAL A 53 -8.88 3.07 -7.03
C VAL A 53 -9.79 2.22 -7.91
N ALA A 54 -10.44 2.81 -8.91
CA ALA A 54 -11.30 2.10 -9.85
C ALA A 54 -10.50 1.06 -10.64
N ASP A 55 -9.32 1.43 -11.15
CA ASP A 55 -8.41 0.55 -11.88
C ASP A 55 -7.61 -0.43 -11.00
N ALA A 56 -7.59 -0.22 -9.68
CA ALA A 56 -6.84 -1.07 -8.77
C ALA A 56 -7.50 -2.43 -8.56
N ASP A 57 -6.68 -3.47 -8.65
CA ASP A 57 -7.04 -4.85 -8.30
C ASP A 57 -7.02 -5.04 -6.78
N ILE A 58 -6.05 -4.42 -6.11
CA ILE A 58 -5.82 -4.58 -4.67
C ILE A 58 -5.28 -3.30 -4.04
N VAL A 59 -5.63 -3.10 -2.77
CA VAL A 59 -5.23 -1.96 -1.96
C VAL A 59 -4.54 -2.45 -0.69
N ILE A 60 -3.33 -1.99 -0.44
CA ILE A 60 -2.54 -2.29 0.75
C ILE A 60 -2.65 -1.10 1.68
N LEU A 61 -3.16 -1.29 2.90
CA LEU A 61 -3.26 -0.25 3.90
C LEU A 61 -2.35 -0.56 5.07
N THR A 62 -1.60 0.43 5.53
CA THR A 62 -0.87 0.30 6.80
C THR A 62 -1.81 0.45 7.99
N LYS A 63 -1.60 -0.35 9.04
CA LYS A 63 -2.49 -0.42 10.21
C LYS A 63 -2.03 0.41 11.41
N ASP A 64 -0.89 1.08 11.32
CA ASP A 64 -0.26 1.77 12.44
C ASP A 64 -1.04 3.03 12.85
N ILE A 65 -1.64 3.74 11.89
CA ILE A 65 -2.58 4.83 12.15
C ILE A 65 -3.78 4.74 11.21
N ALA A 66 -4.87 5.42 11.59
CA ALA A 66 -6.04 5.53 10.74
C ALA A 66 -5.68 6.24 9.42
N ILE A 67 -5.93 5.55 8.31
CA ILE A 67 -5.71 6.08 6.97
C ILE A 67 -6.79 7.11 6.66
N LYS A 68 -6.38 8.30 6.23
CA LYS A 68 -7.31 9.32 5.75
C LYS A 68 -7.92 8.88 4.43
N ASN A 69 -9.22 9.13 4.29
CA ASN A 69 -10.01 8.80 3.11
C ASN A 69 -10.03 7.30 2.78
N GLU A 70 -10.02 6.44 3.80
CA GLU A 70 -10.17 4.98 3.62
C GLU A 70 -11.49 4.63 2.90
N GLU A 71 -12.51 5.47 3.04
CA GLU A 71 -13.81 5.36 2.36
C GLU A 71 -13.70 5.23 0.83
N ARG A 72 -12.65 5.81 0.21
CA ARG A 72 -12.40 5.70 -1.23
C ARG A 72 -12.19 4.26 -1.67
N PHE A 73 -11.67 3.42 -0.77
CA PHE A 73 -11.34 2.02 -1.04
C PHE A 73 -12.45 1.04 -0.63
N ALA A 74 -13.60 1.55 -0.16
CA ALA A 74 -14.72 0.72 0.24
C ALA A 74 -15.19 -0.16 -0.94
N GLY A 75 -15.26 -1.48 -0.71
CA GLY A 75 -15.66 -2.46 -1.73
C GLY A 75 -14.50 -3.02 -2.57
N LYS A 76 -13.27 -2.52 -2.40
CA LYS A 76 -12.07 -3.12 -3.01
C LYS A 76 -11.43 -4.17 -2.09
N LYS A 77 -10.56 -5.01 -2.65
CA LYS A 77 -9.76 -5.97 -1.88
C LYS A 77 -8.70 -5.21 -1.09
N ILE A 78 -8.89 -5.11 0.22
CA ILE A 78 -8.00 -4.38 1.12
C ILE A 78 -7.15 -5.37 1.92
N VAL A 79 -5.83 -5.15 1.95
CA VAL A 79 -4.86 -5.91 2.73
C VAL A 79 -4.23 -4.99 3.76
N ARG A 80 -4.40 -5.31 5.04
CA ARG A 80 -3.85 -4.51 6.14
C ARG A 80 -2.51 -5.08 6.61
N VAL A 81 -1.46 -4.26 6.57
CA VAL A 81 -0.09 -4.63 6.99
C VAL A 81 0.46 -3.61 7.99
N GLY A 82 1.41 -4.00 8.84
CA GLY A 82 2.15 -3.02 9.63
C GLY A 82 3.20 -2.32 8.78
N VAL A 83 3.50 -1.04 9.05
CA VAL A 83 4.61 -0.30 8.42
C VAL A 83 5.91 -1.08 8.55
N ALA A 84 6.21 -1.62 9.74
CA ALA A 84 7.43 -2.40 9.97
C ALA A 84 7.48 -3.68 9.11
N ASP A 85 6.34 -4.34 8.90
CA ASP A 85 6.25 -5.49 8.00
C ASP A 85 6.33 -5.07 6.54
N ALA A 86 5.75 -3.92 6.14
CA ALA A 86 5.90 -3.39 4.79
C ALA A 86 7.37 -3.11 4.46
N VAL A 87 8.13 -2.53 5.38
CA VAL A 87 9.57 -2.28 5.19
C VAL A 87 10.37 -3.59 5.09
N LYS A 88 10.16 -4.54 6.01
CA LYS A 88 11.02 -5.74 6.12
C LYS A 88 10.56 -6.92 5.27
N LYS A 89 9.27 -6.98 4.97
CA LYS A 89 8.60 -8.15 4.38
C LYS A 89 7.74 -7.78 3.17
N ALA A 90 7.97 -6.63 2.52
CA ALA A 90 7.30 -6.26 1.27
C ALA A 90 7.23 -7.42 0.25
N PRO A 91 8.31 -8.17 -0.04
CA PRO A 91 8.24 -9.30 -0.97
C PRO A 91 7.24 -10.36 -0.53
N GLN A 92 7.28 -10.73 0.76
CA GLN A 92 6.37 -11.74 1.32
C GLN A 92 4.92 -11.27 1.33
N ILE A 93 4.68 -9.96 1.51
CA ILE A 93 3.35 -9.37 1.39
C ILE A 93 2.84 -9.50 -0.05
N MET A 94 3.68 -9.19 -1.04
CA MET A 94 3.33 -9.34 -2.46
C MET A 94 3.06 -10.81 -2.83
N ASP A 95 3.88 -11.76 -2.37
CA ASP A 95 3.62 -13.19 -2.57
C ASP A 95 2.30 -13.65 -1.93
N LYS A 96 1.98 -13.15 -0.72
CA LYS A 96 0.70 -13.45 -0.08
C LYS A 96 -0.48 -12.88 -0.87
N ILE A 97 -0.32 -11.67 -1.41
CA ILE A 97 -1.31 -11.03 -2.27
C ILE A 97 -1.54 -11.87 -3.54
N GLU A 98 -0.47 -12.30 -4.20
CA GLU A 98 -0.51 -13.17 -5.37
C GLU A 98 -1.26 -14.47 -5.06
N ALA A 99 -0.88 -15.13 -3.96
CA ALA A 99 -1.49 -16.38 -3.53
C ALA A 99 -2.98 -16.21 -3.21
N HIS A 100 -3.37 -15.08 -2.61
CA HIS A 100 -4.77 -14.81 -2.28
C HIS A 100 -5.61 -14.48 -3.53
N LEU A 101 -5.01 -13.84 -4.52
CA LEU A 101 -5.64 -13.56 -5.81
C LEU A 101 -5.76 -14.81 -6.69
N ALA A 102 -4.82 -15.75 -6.60
CA ALA A 102 -4.89 -17.02 -7.32
C ALA A 102 -5.94 -18.00 -6.77
N GLN A 103 -6.43 -17.78 -5.55
CA GLN A 103 -7.41 -18.63 -4.86
C GLN A 103 -8.85 -18.09 -4.92
N ALA A 104 -9.06 -16.91 -5.48
CA ALA A 104 -10.35 -16.20 -5.55
C ALA A 104 -10.83 -16.09 -7.00
#